data_AF-A0A1F5LBZ8-F1
#
_entry.id   AF-A0A1F5LBZ8-F1
#
_cell.length_a   1.000
_cell.length_b   1.000
_cell.length_c   1.000
_cell.angle_alpha   90.00
_cell.angle_beta   90.00
_cell.angle_gamma   90.00
#
_symmetry.space_group_name_H-M   'P 1'
#
loop_
_entity.id
_entity.type
_entity.pdbx_description
1 polymer ?
#
loop_
_entity_poly.entity_id
_entity_poly.type
_entity_poly.pdbx_seq_one_letter_code
_entity_poly.pdbx_strand_id
1 'polypeptide(L)'
;MTEPALFSVIILLAASHYASLQGNPGDMRINLLSLRYEAVSSINRSLDAQRPESTYDALIGAIAKMASYEAMFGSLENYDIHMQGLAKAISLRGGLTSLGLNGLLHRIVVWIDQNAAFLHGSSIYFPMDTSASGETPSDPNPGQFLGRS
;
A
#
# COMPACT_ATOMS: atom_id res chain seq x y z
N MET A 1 15.70 6.68 5.15
CA MET A 1 14.31 7.12 4.87
C MET A 1 13.96 8.16 5.92
N THR A 2 13.53 9.36 5.53
CA THR A 2 13.23 10.47 6.47
C THR A 2 11.80 10.42 7.02
N GLU A 3 10.95 9.57 6.45
CA GLU A 3 9.52 9.48 6.75
C GLU A 3 9.20 8.26 7.62
N PRO A 4 8.85 8.45 8.91
CA PRO A 4 8.67 7.34 9.85
C PRO A 4 7.57 6.36 9.43
N ALA A 5 6.45 6.87 8.91
CA ALA A 5 5.32 6.05 8.50
C ALA A 5 5.70 5.06 7.40
N LEU A 6 6.36 5.56 6.35
CA LEU A 6 6.81 4.72 5.24
C LEU A 6 7.84 3.69 5.73
N PHE A 7 8.76 4.09 6.61
CA PHE A 7 9.76 3.18 7.15
C PHE A 7 9.11 2.04 7.94
N SER A 8 8.22 2.34 8.89
CA SER A 8 7.55 1.34 9.71
C SER A 8 6.74 0.34 8.86
N VAL A 9 6.05 0.81 7.83
CA VAL A 9 5.31 -0.06 6.89
C VAL A 9 6.26 -0.97 6.10
N ILE A 10 7.38 -0.45 5.61
CA ILE A 10 8.35 -1.27 4.86
C ILE A 10 8.99 -2.34 5.75
N ILE A 11 9.30 -2.01 7.01
CA ILE A 11 9.82 -2.99 7.98
C ILE A 11 8.77 -4.08 8.27
N LEU A 12 7.50 -3.71 8.48
CA LEU A 12 6.42 -4.67 8.64
C LEU A 12 6.31 -5.63 7.44
N LEU A 13 6.31 -5.08 6.23
CA LEU A 13 6.19 -5.86 4.99
C LEU A 13 7.37 -6.83 4.86
N ALA A 14 8.59 -6.35 5.07
CA ALA A 14 9.81 -7.15 5.01
C ALA A 14 9.81 -8.27 6.07
N ALA A 15 9.45 -7.96 7.32
CA ALA A 15 9.37 -8.95 8.40
C ALA A 15 8.29 -10.01 8.13
N SER A 16 7.17 -9.62 7.51
CA SER A 16 6.07 -10.53 7.20
C SER A 16 6.39 -11.46 6.04
N HIS A 17 7.06 -10.96 5.00
CA HIS A 17 7.65 -11.81 3.95
C HIS A 17 8.68 -12.76 4.53
N TYR A 18 9.59 -12.28 5.38
CA TYR A 18 10.57 -13.15 6.01
C TYR A 18 9.89 -14.26 6.81
N ALA A 19 8.90 -13.91 7.64
CA ALA A 19 8.16 -14.87 8.44
C ALA A 19 7.37 -15.88 7.60
N SER A 20 6.84 -15.49 6.43
CA SER A 20 6.09 -16.39 5.55
C SER A 20 6.95 -17.47 4.89
N LEU A 21 8.26 -17.24 4.81
CA LEU A 21 9.25 -18.22 4.35
C LEU A 21 9.72 -19.16 5.46
N GLN A 22 9.40 -18.89 6.73
CA GLN A 22 9.85 -19.72 7.86
C GLN A 22 8.89 -20.86 8.15
N GLY A 23 9.46 -22.03 8.52
CA GLY A 23 8.69 -23.22 8.86
C GLY A 23 7.89 -23.12 10.18
N ASN A 24 8.20 -22.14 11.04
CA ASN A 24 7.44 -21.86 12.25
C ASN A 24 7.07 -20.37 12.36
N PRO A 25 5.98 -19.92 11.71
CA PRO A 25 5.54 -18.53 11.76
C PRO A 25 5.09 -18.08 13.15
N GLY A 26 4.83 -19.02 14.07
CA GLY A 26 4.33 -18.76 15.42
C GLY A 26 5.24 -17.84 16.24
N ASP A 27 6.55 -18.04 16.11
CA ASP A 27 7.56 -17.36 16.92
C ASP A 27 7.65 -15.85 16.64
N MET A 28 7.22 -15.42 15.44
CA MET A 28 7.28 -14.02 15.02
C MET A 28 5.95 -13.28 15.20
N ARG A 29 4.85 -13.95 15.57
CA ARG A 29 3.51 -13.35 15.58
C ARG A 29 3.39 -12.10 16.43
N ILE A 30 3.92 -12.11 17.66
CA ILE A 30 3.86 -10.96 18.57
C ILE A 30 4.67 -9.79 17.99
N ASN A 31 5.85 -10.07 17.42
CA ASN A 31 6.68 -9.05 16.80
C ASN A 31 6.00 -8.43 15.57
N LEU A 32 5.36 -9.25 14.72
CA LEU A 32 4.61 -8.77 13.56
C LEU A 32 3.41 -7.92 13.97
N LEU A 33 2.70 -8.31 15.05
CA LEU A 33 1.60 -7.52 15.59
C LEU A 33 2.09 -6.16 16.10
N SER A 34 3.21 -6.11 16.83
CA SER A 34 3.83 -4.87 17.29
C SER A 34 4.28 -3.97 16.13
N LEU A 35 4.87 -4.55 15.09
CA LEU A 35 5.26 -3.82 13.87
C LEU A 35 4.04 -3.25 13.14
N ARG A 36 2.95 -4.03 13.07
CA ARG A 36 1.69 -3.58 12.46
C ARG A 36 1.08 -2.42 13.22
N TYR A 37 1.05 -2.51 14.56
CA TYR A 37 0.62 -1.42 15.43
C TYR A 37 1.46 -0.16 15.22
N GLU A 38 2.79 -0.27 15.18
CA GLU A 38 3.68 0.88 14.99
C GLU A 38 3.52 1.51 13.60
N ALA A 39 3.34 0.69 12.55
CA ALA A 39 3.08 1.17 11.19
C ALA A 39 1.80 2.01 11.12
N VAL A 40 0.67 1.49 11.64
CA VAL A 40 -0.61 2.21 11.67
C VAL A 40 -0.51 3.46 12.55
N SER A 41 0.10 3.35 13.74
CA SER A 41 0.28 4.49 14.64
C SER A 41 1.12 5.58 13.99
N SER A 42 2.17 5.21 13.24
CA SER A 42 2.99 6.19 12.55
C SER A 42 2.28 6.85 11.38
N ILE A 43 1.43 6.13 10.63
CA ILE A 43 0.56 6.73 9.60
C ILE A 43 -0.37 7.75 10.25
N ASN A 44 -1.04 7.39 11.35
CA ASN A 44 -1.98 8.27 12.04
C ASN A 44 -1.29 9.54 12.55
N ARG A 45 -0.12 9.42 13.20
CA ARG A 45 0.67 10.59 13.62
C ARG A 45 1.07 11.48 12.45
N SER A 46 1.45 10.89 11.31
CA SER A 46 1.77 11.65 10.10
C SER A 46 0.55 12.36 9.51
N LEU A 47 -0.65 11.76 9.58
CA LEU A 47 -1.90 12.40 9.16
C LEU A 47 -2.27 13.56 10.09
N ASP A 48 -2.18 13.37 11.40
CA ASP A 48 -2.52 14.39 12.42
C ASP A 48 -1.59 15.61 12.36
N ALA A 49 -0.30 15.38 12.05
CA ALA A 49 0.68 16.45 11.94
C ALA A 49 0.54 17.30 10.67
N GLN A 50 -0.24 16.85 9.69
CA GLN A 50 -0.31 17.48 8.38
C GLN A 50 -1.44 18.50 8.27
N ARG A 51 -1.14 19.59 7.54
CA ARG A 51 -2.20 20.39 6.92
C ARG A 51 -2.75 19.60 5.72
N PRO A 52 -4.08 19.61 5.48
CA PRO A 52 -4.70 18.85 4.38
C PRO A 52 -4.04 19.08 3.01
N GLU A 53 -3.52 20.29 2.78
CA GLU A 53 -2.88 20.71 1.52
C GLU A 53 -1.43 20.17 1.34
N SER A 54 -0.87 19.50 2.36
CA SER A 54 0.56 19.16 2.47
C SER A 54 0.83 17.65 2.50
N THR A 55 -0.14 16.81 2.12
CA THR A 55 0.06 15.36 2.07
C THR A 55 1.13 15.00 1.04
N TYR A 56 2.33 14.65 1.49
CA TYR A 56 3.48 14.34 0.64
C TYR A 56 3.51 12.88 0.18
N ASP A 57 4.26 12.63 -0.91
CA ASP A 57 4.31 11.34 -1.62
C ASP A 57 4.67 10.15 -0.72
N ALA A 58 5.53 10.38 0.27
CA ALA A 58 5.96 9.32 1.18
C ALA A 58 4.83 8.83 2.09
N LEU A 59 3.92 9.71 2.55
CA LEU A 59 2.77 9.28 3.33
C LEU A 59 1.76 8.52 2.46
N ILE A 60 1.50 9.02 1.24
CA ILE A 60 0.66 8.31 0.26
C ILE A 60 1.25 6.92 -0.03
N GLY A 61 2.57 6.83 -0.24
CA GLY A 61 3.29 5.57 -0.39
C GLY A 61 3.18 4.66 0.83
N ALA A 62 3.19 5.21 2.04
CA ALA A 62 3.02 4.44 3.27
C ALA A 62 1.62 3.83 3.36
N ILE A 63 0.58 4.61 3.09
CA ILE A 63 -0.81 4.12 3.08
C ILE A 63 -0.99 3.06 2.00
N ALA A 64 -0.47 3.29 0.78
CA ALA A 64 -0.53 2.33 -0.30
C ALA A 64 0.18 1.01 0.06
N LYS A 65 1.36 1.08 0.65
CA LYS A 65 2.09 -0.12 1.09
C LYS A 65 1.44 -0.81 2.28
N MET A 66 0.73 -0.07 3.14
CA MET A 66 -0.06 -0.67 4.21
C MET A 66 -1.27 -1.42 3.66
N ALA A 67 -1.97 -0.88 2.65
CA ALA A 67 -2.99 -1.62 1.92
C ALA A 67 -2.41 -2.90 1.29
N SER A 68 -1.26 -2.81 0.61
CA SER A 68 -0.57 -3.98 0.06
C SER A 68 -0.28 -5.04 1.13
N TYR A 69 0.16 -4.63 2.32
CA TYR A 69 0.37 -5.55 3.44
C TYR A 69 -0.92 -6.28 3.82
N GLU A 70 -2.04 -5.56 3.98
CA GLU A 70 -3.32 -6.17 4.34
C GLU A 70 -3.83 -7.14 3.27
N ALA A 71 -3.66 -6.79 1.98
CA ALA A 71 -4.02 -7.66 0.88
C ALA A 71 -3.21 -8.97 0.87
N MET A 72 -1.97 -8.97 1.37
CA MET A 72 -1.07 -10.11 1.30
C MET A 72 -1.09 -10.98 2.57
N PHE A 73 -1.17 -10.35 3.74
CA PHE A 73 -0.98 -11.00 5.04
C PHE A 73 -2.12 -10.73 6.04
N GLY A 74 -3.01 -9.80 5.73
CA GLY A 74 -4.06 -9.32 6.62
C GLY A 74 -5.45 -9.76 6.16
N SER A 75 -6.40 -8.81 6.17
CA SER A 75 -7.78 -9.05 5.74
C SER A 75 -8.22 -8.05 4.68
N LEU A 76 -9.15 -8.48 3.82
CA LEU A 76 -9.77 -7.61 2.81
C LEU A 76 -10.46 -6.40 3.43
N GLU A 77 -11.09 -6.55 4.60
CA GLU A 77 -11.70 -5.44 5.34
C GLU A 77 -10.67 -4.35 5.69
N ASN A 78 -9.50 -4.73 6.20
CA ASN A 78 -8.45 -3.76 6.53
C ASN A 78 -7.81 -3.17 5.27
N TYR A 79 -7.68 -3.96 4.20
CA TYR A 79 -7.29 -3.47 2.89
C TYR A 79 -8.23 -2.35 2.42
N ASP A 80 -9.54 -2.57 2.47
CA ASP A 80 -10.56 -1.60 2.04
C ASP A 80 -10.49 -0.31 2.86
N ILE A 81 -10.25 -0.41 4.18
CA ILE A 81 -10.05 0.76 5.06
C ILE A 81 -8.84 1.59 4.57
N HIS A 82 -7.71 0.95 4.30
CA HIS A 82 -6.53 1.67 3.80
C HIS A 82 -6.72 2.22 2.39
N MET A 83 -7.42 1.51 1.51
CA MET A 83 -7.71 1.99 0.16
C MET A 83 -8.66 3.18 0.13
N GLN A 84 -9.67 3.21 1.01
CA GLN A 84 -10.52 4.39 1.20
C GLN A 84 -9.71 5.60 1.69
N GLY A 85 -8.84 5.38 2.69
CA GLY A 85 -7.92 6.42 3.17
C GLY A 85 -6.96 6.90 2.08
N LEU A 86 -6.43 5.98 1.27
CA LEU A 86 -5.54 6.26 0.15
C LEU A 86 -6.22 7.11 -0.92
N ALA A 87 -7.43 6.73 -1.34
CA ALA A 87 -8.22 7.48 -2.30
C ALA A 87 -8.48 8.91 -1.81
N LYS A 88 -8.79 9.09 -0.51
CA LYS A 88 -8.95 10.42 0.08
C LYS A 88 -7.66 11.22 0.06
N ALA A 89 -6.53 10.62 0.45
CA ALA A 89 -5.22 11.30 0.46
C ALA A 89 -4.77 11.73 -0.94
N ILE A 90 -4.99 10.88 -1.95
CA ILE A 90 -4.69 11.19 -3.36
C ILE A 90 -5.60 12.32 -3.87
N SER A 91 -6.90 12.28 -3.52
CA SER A 91 -7.82 13.36 -3.87
C SER A 91 -7.39 14.71 -3.29
N LEU A 92 -6.97 14.75 -2.02
CA LEU A 92 -6.43 15.97 -1.38
C LEU A 92 -5.14 16.45 -2.05
N ARG A 93 -4.33 15.54 -2.59
CA ARG A 93 -3.12 15.89 -3.33
C ARG A 93 -3.41 16.39 -4.76
N GLY A 94 -4.65 16.31 -5.24
CA GLY A 94 -5.04 16.74 -6.59
C GLY A 94 -5.17 15.61 -7.62
N GLY A 95 -5.25 14.35 -7.19
CA GLY A 95 -5.46 13.18 -8.05
C GLY A 95 -4.21 12.34 -8.32
N LEU A 96 -4.36 11.23 -9.04
CA LEU A 96 -3.26 10.30 -9.32
C LEU A 96 -2.12 10.93 -10.13
N THR A 97 -2.46 11.84 -11.05
CA THR A 97 -1.49 12.52 -11.93
C THR A 97 -0.66 13.58 -11.19
N SER A 98 -1.08 14.02 -10.00
CA SER A 98 -0.32 14.99 -9.19
C SER A 98 0.71 14.33 -8.26
N LEU A 99 0.74 12.99 -8.22
CA LEU A 99 1.71 12.23 -7.44
C LEU A 99 3.11 12.37 -8.05
N GLY A 100 4.11 12.57 -7.19
CA GLY A 100 5.49 12.78 -7.64
C GLY A 100 6.23 11.50 -7.99
N LEU A 101 7.56 11.52 -7.77
CA LEU A 101 8.48 10.46 -8.16
C LEU A 101 8.40 10.12 -9.67
N ASN A 102 8.20 11.14 -10.51
CA ASN A 102 8.08 10.99 -11.97
C ASN A 102 7.04 9.92 -12.37
N GLY A 103 5.87 9.93 -11.71
CA GLY A 103 4.78 8.98 -11.98
C GLY A 103 5.04 7.56 -11.47
N LEU A 104 6.14 7.30 -10.75
CA LEU A 104 6.36 6.01 -10.10
C LEU A 104 5.30 5.71 -9.04
N LEU A 105 4.95 6.70 -8.21
CA LEU A 105 3.97 6.48 -7.14
C LEU A 105 2.58 6.16 -7.70
N HIS A 106 2.16 6.83 -8.77
CA HIS A 106 0.94 6.50 -9.50
C HIS A 106 0.94 5.03 -9.95
N ARG A 107 2.00 4.60 -10.65
CA ARG A 107 2.12 3.20 -11.10
C ARG A 107 2.10 2.20 -9.95
N ILE A 108 2.73 2.52 -8.82
CA ILE A 108 2.70 1.66 -7.62
C ILE A 108 1.28 1.52 -7.06
N VAL A 109 0.53 2.63 -6.96
CA VAL A 109 -0.85 2.62 -6.44
C VAL A 109 -1.75 1.76 -7.31
N VAL A 110 -1.73 1.99 -8.63
CA VAL A 110 -2.54 1.22 -9.59
C VAL A 110 -2.15 -0.25 -9.58
N TRP A 111 -0.85 -0.55 -9.53
CA TRP A 111 -0.38 -1.93 -9.49
C TRP A 111 -0.83 -2.66 -8.21
N ILE A 112 -0.80 -2.01 -7.04
CA ILE A 112 -1.30 -2.61 -5.79
C ILE A 112 -2.79 -2.91 -5.91
N ASP A 113 -3.58 -1.96 -6.38
CA ASP A 113 -5.03 -2.09 -6.49
C ASP A 113 -5.44 -3.20 -7.45
N GLN A 114 -4.84 -3.24 -8.65
CA GLN A 114 -5.10 -4.29 -9.64
C GLN A 114 -4.77 -5.69 -9.12
N ASN A 115 -3.62 -5.85 -8.45
CA ASN A 115 -3.21 -7.15 -7.93
C ASN A 115 -4.07 -7.60 -6.75
N ALA A 116 -4.43 -6.69 -5.84
CA ALA A 116 -5.30 -7.00 -4.73
C ALA A 116 -6.73 -7.33 -5.21
N ALA A 117 -7.27 -6.55 -6.15
CA ALA A 117 -8.58 -6.81 -6.76
C ALA A 117 -8.63 -8.19 -7.43
N PHE A 118 -7.58 -8.54 -8.19
CA PHE A 118 -7.47 -9.87 -8.78
C PHE A 118 -7.36 -10.98 -7.71
N LEU A 119 -6.48 -10.79 -6.71
CA LEU A 119 -6.23 -11.80 -5.67
C LEU A 119 -7.48 -12.11 -4.84
N HIS A 120 -8.29 -11.10 -4.55
CA HIS A 120 -9.45 -11.21 -3.67
C HIS A 120 -10.80 -11.24 -4.40
N GLY A 121 -10.81 -11.07 -5.74
CA GLY A 121 -12.04 -10.98 -6.53
C GLY A 121 -12.88 -9.74 -6.20
N SER A 122 -12.25 -8.62 -5.85
CA SER A 122 -12.90 -7.38 -5.45
C SER A 122 -12.89 -6.32 -6.56
N SER A 123 -13.58 -5.20 -6.33
CA SER A 123 -13.58 -4.05 -7.25
C SER A 123 -12.28 -3.25 -7.19
N ILE A 124 -11.91 -2.67 -8.33
CA ILE A 124 -10.76 -1.77 -8.46
C ILE A 124 -11.15 -0.36 -7.97
N TYR A 125 -10.30 0.27 -7.16
CA TYR A 125 -10.46 1.65 -6.67
C TYR A 125 -10.01 2.71 -7.69
N PHE A 126 -8.98 2.41 -8.48
CA PHE A 126 -8.32 3.30 -9.43
C PHE A 126 -8.36 2.67 -10.84
N PRO A 127 -9.52 2.71 -11.52
CA PRO A 127 -9.61 2.21 -12.90
C PRO A 127 -8.66 2.99 -13.81
N MET A 128 -7.90 2.26 -14.63
CA MET A 128 -7.11 2.88 -15.69
C MET A 128 -8.05 3.43 -16.77
N ASP A 129 -7.91 4.70 -17.12
CA ASP A 129 -8.51 5.26 -18.33
C ASP A 129 -7.77 4.70 -19.55
N THR A 130 -8.19 3.52 -20.01
CA THR A 130 -7.68 2.86 -21.24
C THR A 130 -7.86 3.69 -22.51
N SER A 131 -8.63 4.78 -22.45
CA SER A 131 -8.91 5.69 -23.56
C SER A 131 -7.84 6.76 -23.79
N ALA A 132 -6.99 7.08 -22.81
CA ALA A 132 -6.03 8.19 -22.89
C ALA A 132 -4.56 7.75 -23.03
N SER A 133 -4.24 6.54 -22.57
CA SER A 133 -2.86 6.06 -22.48
C SER A 133 -2.72 4.90 -23.45
N GLY A 134 -1.99 5.07 -24.56
CA GLY A 134 -1.64 3.97 -25.48
C GLY A 134 -0.75 2.88 -24.86
N GLU A 135 -0.66 2.83 -23.52
CA GLU A 135 0.01 1.79 -22.75
C GLU A 135 -1.00 0.69 -22.44
N THR A 136 -0.70 -0.52 -22.91
CA THR A 136 -1.43 -1.72 -22.50
C THR A 136 -1.35 -1.87 -20.98
N PRO A 137 -2.48 -2.04 -20.26
CA PRO A 137 -2.45 -2.34 -18.84
C PRO A 137 -1.56 -3.54 -18.60
N SER A 138 -0.58 -3.42 -17.71
CA SER A 138 0.17 -4.59 -17.25
C SER A 138 -0.81 -5.53 -16.57
N ASP A 139 -0.99 -6.74 -17.11
CA ASP A 139 -1.85 -7.75 -16.50
C ASP A 139 -1.48 -7.96 -15.03
N PRO A 140 -2.46 -8.22 -14.14
CA PRO A 140 -2.18 -8.56 -12.76
C PRO A 140 -1.18 -9.70 -12.68
N ASN A 141 -0.18 -9.58 -11.80
CA ASN A 141 0.81 -10.61 -11.53
C ASN A 141 0.84 -10.93 -10.02
N PRO A 142 -0.12 -11.74 -9.54
CA PRO A 142 -0.24 -12.05 -8.12
C PRO A 142 0.97 -12.80 -7.57
N GLY A 143 1.68 -13.56 -8.42
CA GLY A 143 2.91 -14.25 -8.03
C GLY A 143 3.97 -13.25 -7.57
N GLN A 144 4.26 -12.25 -8.42
CA GLN A 144 5.18 -11.16 -8.07
C GLN A 144 4.66 -10.31 -6.91
N PHE A 145 3.34 -10.07 -6.85
CA PHE A 145 2.70 -9.36 -5.73
C PHE A 145 2.93 -10.06 -4.39
N LEU A 146 2.80 -11.39 -4.36
CA LEU A 146 3.01 -12.22 -3.17
C LEU A 146 4.50 -12.52 -2.90
N GLY A 147 5.42 -12.05 -3.75
CA GLY A 147 6.85 -12.33 -3.64
C GLY A 147 7.24 -13.77 -3.98
N ARG A 148 6.46 -14.45 -4.81
CA ARG A 148 6.77 -15.78 -5.36
C ARG A 148 7.53 -15.63 -6.68
N SER A 149 8.68 -16.32 -6.79
CA SER A 149 9.51 -16.41 -8.01
C SER A 149 9.01 -17.52 -8.91
#